data_AF-A0A1H4BN18-F1
#
_entry.id   AF-A0A1H4BN18-F1
#
_cell.length_a   1.000
_cell.length_b   1.000
_cell.length_c   1.000
_cell.angle_alpha   90.00
_cell.angle_beta   90.00
_cell.angle_gamma   90.00
#
_symmetry.space_group_name_H-M   'P 1'
#
loop_
_entity.id
_entity.type
_entity.pdbx_description
1 polymer ?
#
loop_
_entity_poly.entity_id
_entity_poly.type
_entity_poly.pdbx_seq_one_letter_code
_entity_poly.pdbx_strand_id
1 'polypeptide(L)'
;MKARSDCSICYALDIFGDKWTLLILRDMIFEGKSSFSEFRNSEEKIASNILTDRLKNLDAEGFLIKTASAANKAKFLYSLTDKAIDLLPVFVEIFAWGAKYNVIKQSTNPVYKKLVANKSKTITEYANGLKIKRDTALGS
;
A
#
# COMPACT_ATOMS: atom_id res chain seq x y z
N MET A 1 18.61 7.92 -1.87
CA MET A 1 19.48 6.83 -1.36
C MET A 1 20.54 6.50 -2.41
N LYS A 2 21.79 6.16 -2.04
CA LYS A 2 22.82 5.77 -3.02
C LYS A 2 22.60 4.30 -3.39
N ALA A 3 22.38 3.99 -4.66
CA ALA A 3 22.13 2.62 -5.11
C ALA A 3 23.33 1.74 -4.76
N ARG A 4 23.10 0.61 -4.07
CA ARG A 4 24.17 -0.34 -3.72
C ARG A 4 24.66 -1.13 -4.93
N SER A 5 23.87 -1.18 -6.00
CA SER A 5 24.18 -1.80 -7.30
C SER A 5 23.20 -1.26 -8.36
N ASP A 6 23.51 -1.47 -9.64
CA ASP A 6 22.62 -1.17 -10.78
C ASP A 6 21.48 -2.19 -10.94
N CYS A 7 21.26 -3.05 -9.95
CA CYS A 7 20.21 -4.07 -9.97
C CYS A 7 18.86 -3.46 -9.54
N SER A 8 17.89 -3.44 -10.45
CA SER A 8 16.52 -2.94 -10.18
C SER A 8 15.81 -3.69 -9.04
N ILE A 9 16.12 -4.97 -8.84
CA ILE A 9 15.58 -5.75 -7.71
C ILE A 9 16.17 -5.25 -6.39
N CYS A 10 17.47 -4.95 -6.35
CA CYS A 10 18.10 -4.41 -5.14
C CYS A 10 17.47 -3.07 -4.76
N TYR A 11 17.24 -2.19 -5.75
CA TYR A 11 16.54 -0.92 -5.54
C TYR A 11 15.13 -1.12 -4.98
N ALA A 12 14.36 -2.06 -5.55
CA ALA A 12 13.03 -2.40 -5.05
C ALA A 12 13.05 -2.90 -3.59
N LEU A 13 13.99 -3.78 -3.25
CA LEU A 13 14.16 -4.32 -1.89
C LEU A 13 14.65 -3.28 -0.88
N ASP A 14 15.41 -2.30 -1.34
CA ASP A 14 15.85 -1.16 -0.55
C ASP A 14 14.66 -0.25 -0.15
N ILE A 15 13.56 -0.28 -0.93
CA ILE A 15 12.33 0.47 -0.65
C ILE A 15 11.32 -0.35 0.15
N PHE A 16 10.95 -1.53 -0.36
CA PHE A 16 9.85 -2.35 0.18
C PHE A 16 10.28 -3.78 0.56
N GLY A 17 11.58 -4.02 0.76
CA GLY A 17 12.10 -5.29 1.25
C GLY A 17 11.83 -5.52 2.74
N ASP A 18 11.43 -4.49 3.48
CA ASP A 18 10.88 -4.67 4.82
C ASP A 18 9.37 -4.97 4.77
N LYS A 19 8.92 -5.91 5.62
CA LYS A 19 7.52 -6.35 5.60
C LYS A 19 6.49 -5.24 5.88
N TRP A 20 6.85 -4.23 6.67
CA TRP A 20 5.89 -3.23 7.13
C TRP A 20 5.50 -2.26 6.03
N THR A 21 6.44 -1.92 5.15
CA THR A 21 6.16 -1.10 3.97
C THR A 21 5.05 -1.73 3.11
N LEU A 22 5.17 -3.02 2.80
CA LEU A 22 4.15 -3.72 2.02
C LEU A 22 2.81 -3.83 2.76
N LEU A 23 2.81 -4.05 4.08
CA LEU A 23 1.57 -4.11 4.85
C LEU A 23 0.83 -2.75 4.93
N ILE A 24 1.57 -1.65 5.10
CA ILE A 24 0.99 -0.30 5.08
C ILE A 24 0.36 -0.02 3.72
N LEU A 25 1.11 -0.27 2.63
CA LEU A 25 0.59 -0.05 1.27
C LEU A 25 -0.60 -0.96 0.95
N ARG A 26 -0.56 -2.23 1.38
CA ARG A 26 -1.71 -3.16 1.28
C ARG A 26 -2.95 -2.57 1.93
N ASP A 27 -2.83 -2.06 3.16
CA ASP A 27 -3.94 -1.49 3.90
C ASP A 27 -4.53 -0.26 3.21
N MET A 28 -3.68 0.58 2.60
CA MET A 28 -4.14 1.73 1.82
C MET A 28 -4.87 1.29 0.55
N ILE A 29 -4.34 0.28 -0.15
CA ILE A 29 -4.85 -0.21 -1.43
C ILE A 29 -6.18 -0.96 -1.27
N PHE A 30 -6.27 -1.88 -0.32
CA PHE A 30 -7.38 -2.83 -0.21
C PHE A 30 -8.39 -2.49 0.88
N GLU A 31 -7.95 -1.85 1.97
CA GLU A 31 -8.81 -1.45 3.09
C GLU A 31 -9.10 0.05 3.11
N GLY A 32 -8.37 0.83 2.32
CA GLY A 32 -8.58 2.26 2.18
C GLY A 32 -8.14 3.08 3.39
N LYS A 33 -7.30 2.54 4.28
CA LYS A 33 -6.76 3.27 5.43
C LYS A 33 -5.93 4.47 4.96
N SER A 34 -5.95 5.55 5.71
CA SER A 34 -5.32 6.82 5.31
C SER A 34 -4.72 7.61 6.47
N SER A 35 -4.90 7.19 7.72
CA SER A 35 -4.41 7.89 8.91
C SER A 35 -3.55 6.99 9.78
N PHE A 36 -2.65 7.61 10.56
CA PHE A 36 -1.79 6.90 11.50
C PHE A 36 -2.58 6.00 12.46
N SER A 37 -3.72 6.47 12.97
CA SER A 37 -4.59 5.71 13.86
C SER A 37 -5.17 4.46 13.20
N GLU A 38 -5.57 4.55 11.93
CA GLU A 38 -6.10 3.39 11.21
C GLU A 38 -5.01 2.33 11.02
N PHE A 39 -3.82 2.73 10.57
CA PHE A 39 -2.69 1.78 10.42
C PHE A 39 -2.26 1.17 11.75
N ARG A 40 -2.31 1.94 12.85
CA ARG A 40 -1.94 1.45 14.17
C ARG A 40 -2.90 0.36 14.67
N ASN A 41 -4.16 0.44 14.24
CA ASN A 41 -5.24 -0.47 14.59
C ASN A 41 -5.37 -1.68 13.64
N SER A 42 -4.47 -1.82 12.66
CA SER A 42 -4.39 -3.01 11.80
C SER A 42 -4.09 -4.28 12.60
N GLU A 43 -4.53 -5.43 12.07
CA GLU A 43 -4.44 -6.73 12.74
C GLU A 43 -3.00 -7.12 13.11
N GLU A 44 -2.01 -6.74 12.29
CA GLU A 44 -0.60 -7.06 12.50
C GLU A 44 0.07 -6.25 13.62
N LYS A 45 -0.63 -5.27 14.20
CA LYS A 45 -0.21 -4.49 15.38
C LYS A 45 1.22 -3.91 15.26
N ILE A 46 1.48 -3.16 14.20
CA ILE A 46 2.76 -2.45 14.01
C ILE A 46 3.07 -1.53 15.20
N ALA A 47 4.32 -1.56 15.68
CA ALA A 47 4.77 -0.68 16.75
C ALA A 47 4.79 0.79 16.27
N SER A 48 4.42 1.73 17.15
CA SER A 48 4.21 3.14 16.77
C SER A 48 5.47 3.79 16.20
N ASN A 49 6.65 3.53 16.78
CA ASN A 49 7.92 4.04 16.27
C ASN A 49 8.21 3.53 14.85
N ILE A 50 8.02 2.23 14.61
CA ILE A 50 8.23 1.63 13.30
C ILE A 50 7.25 2.20 12.28
N LEU A 51 5.97 2.36 12.64
CA LEU A 51 4.97 2.97 11.77
C LEU A 51 5.34 4.41 11.41
N THR A 52 5.76 5.21 12.39
CA THR A 52 6.21 6.59 12.16
C THR A 52 7.38 6.63 11.18
N ASP A 53 8.40 5.79 11.40
CA ASP A 53 9.59 5.74 10.53
C ASP A 53 9.22 5.31 9.10
N ARG A 54 8.32 4.33 8.96
CA ARG A 54 7.89 3.83 7.65
C ARG A 54 7.05 4.84 6.87
N LEU A 55 6.09 5.50 7.51
CA LEU A 55 5.31 6.55 6.86
C LEU A 55 6.21 7.71 6.42
N LYS A 56 7.18 8.10 7.25
CA LYS A 56 8.18 9.13 6.90
C LYS A 56 9.02 8.72 5.69
N ASN A 57 9.50 7.48 5.65
CA ASN A 57 10.30 6.98 4.54
C ASN A 57 9.47 6.89 3.24
N LEU A 58 8.24 6.40 3.32
CA LEU A 58 7.35 6.30 2.17
C LEU A 58 6.97 7.67 1.58
N ASP A 59 6.76 8.67 2.44
CA ASP A 59 6.57 10.07 2.03
C ASP A 59 7.83 10.61 1.33
N ALA A 60 9.01 10.43 1.95
CA ALA A 60 10.28 10.89 1.39
C ALA A 60 10.66 10.21 0.06
N GLU A 61 10.32 8.94 -0.12
CA GLU A 61 10.56 8.17 -1.35
C GLU A 61 9.46 8.39 -2.42
N GLY A 62 8.47 9.25 -2.15
CA GLY A 62 7.43 9.62 -3.10
C GLY A 62 6.38 8.54 -3.36
N PHE A 63 6.13 7.67 -2.38
CA PHE A 63 5.02 6.71 -2.41
C PHE A 63 3.74 7.30 -1.81
N LEU A 64 3.88 8.24 -0.88
CA LEU A 64 2.76 8.87 -0.19
C LEU A 64 2.77 10.38 -0.39
N ILE A 65 1.58 10.96 -0.31
CA ILE A 65 1.35 12.39 -0.18
C ILE A 65 0.75 12.61 1.19
N LYS A 66 1.46 13.36 2.03
CA LYS A 66 1.01 13.72 3.38
C LYS A 66 0.28 15.06 3.39
N THR A 67 -0.97 15.07 3.83
CA THR A 67 -1.79 16.29 3.96
C THR A 67 -2.32 16.46 5.38
N ALA A 68 -2.55 17.70 5.81
CA ALA A 68 -3.26 17.96 7.06
C ALA A 68 -4.76 17.70 6.88
N SER A 69 -5.39 17.06 7.87
CA SER A 69 -6.83 16.79 7.83
C SER A 69 -7.63 18.09 7.96
N ALA A 70 -8.58 18.32 7.04
CA ALA A 70 -9.48 19.47 7.10
C ALA A 70 -10.27 19.54 8.43
N ALA A 71 -10.73 18.39 8.94
CA ALA A 71 -11.47 18.30 10.19
C ALA A 71 -10.62 18.54 11.46
N ASN A 72 -9.30 18.33 11.38
CA ASN A 72 -8.39 18.50 12.52
C ASN A 72 -6.96 18.69 12.01
N LYS A 73 -6.47 19.94 12.04
CA LYS A 73 -5.14 20.31 11.53
C LYS A 73 -3.98 19.63 12.27
N ALA A 74 -4.20 19.07 13.46
CA ALA A 74 -3.19 18.29 14.18
C ALA A 74 -3.07 16.84 13.69
N LYS A 75 -3.98 16.38 12.82
CA LYS A 75 -3.95 15.04 12.22
C LYS A 75 -3.49 15.12 10.78
N PHE A 76 -2.70 14.13 10.37
CA PHE A 76 -2.27 13.96 8.99
C PHE A 76 -3.00 12.78 8.33
N LEU A 77 -3.33 12.97 7.05
CA LEU A 77 -3.80 11.95 6.15
C LEU A 77 -2.71 11.65 5.11
N TYR A 78 -2.74 10.42 4.61
CA TYR A 78 -1.81 9.90 3.62
C TYR A 78 -2.59 9.40 2.42
N SER A 79 -2.17 9.83 1.23
CA SER A 79 -2.71 9.37 -0.05
C SER A 79 -1.61 8.70 -0.88
N LEU A 80 -1.95 7.69 -1.68
CA LEU A 80 -0.99 7.01 -2.55
C LEU A 80 -0.59 7.90 -3.72
N THR A 81 0.66 7.87 -4.15
CA THR A 81 1.10 8.44 -5.44
C THR A 81 0.90 7.44 -6.59
N ASP A 82 1.09 7.88 -7.83
CA ASP A 82 1.12 6.95 -8.98
C ASP A 82 2.21 5.89 -8.82
N LYS A 83 3.40 6.27 -8.31
CA LYS A 83 4.50 5.35 -8.00
C LYS A 83 4.07 4.21 -7.06
N ALA A 84 3.23 4.51 -6.07
CA ALA A 84 2.70 3.48 -5.18
C ALA A 84 1.60 2.63 -5.82
N ILE A 85 0.73 3.24 -6.62
CA ILE A 85 -0.36 2.54 -7.33
C ILE A 85 0.21 1.55 -8.36
N ASP A 86 1.34 1.88 -8.99
CA ASP A 86 2.03 1.02 -9.95
C ASP A 86 2.56 -0.30 -9.33
N LEU A 87 2.60 -0.41 -7.99
CA LEU A 87 2.93 -1.66 -7.30
C LEU A 87 1.77 -2.66 -7.24
N LEU A 88 0.56 -2.29 -7.65
CA LEU A 88 -0.62 -3.18 -7.64
C LEU A 88 -0.35 -4.57 -8.24
N PRO A 89 0.28 -4.71 -9.43
CA PRO A 89 0.59 -6.01 -10.00
C PRO A 89 1.49 -6.86 -9.09
N VAL A 90 2.45 -6.24 -8.40
CA VAL A 90 3.35 -6.94 -7.46
C VAL A 90 2.58 -7.47 -6.26
N PHE A 91 1.67 -6.67 -5.69
CA PHE A 91 0.79 -7.11 -4.60
C PHE A 91 -0.06 -8.31 -5.01
N VAL A 92 -0.59 -8.30 -6.23
CA VAL A 92 -1.39 -9.40 -6.77
C VAL A 92 -0.58 -10.70 -6.84
N GLU A 93 0.66 -10.63 -7.34
CA GLU A 93 1.52 -11.83 -7.44
C GLU A 93 1.95 -12.34 -6.05
N ILE A 94 2.30 -11.45 -5.12
CA ILE A 94 2.61 -11.81 -3.73
C ILE A 94 1.40 -12.50 -3.09
N PHE A 95 0.21 -11.95 -3.29
CA PHE A 95 -1.03 -12.48 -2.75
C PHE A 95 -1.37 -13.87 -3.34
N ALA A 96 -1.25 -14.04 -4.66
CA ALA A 96 -1.45 -15.32 -5.33
C ALA A 96 -0.44 -16.38 -4.88
N TRP A 97 0.84 -16.01 -4.74
CA TRP A 97 1.88 -16.89 -4.19
C TRP A 97 1.55 -17.29 -2.75
N GLY A 98 1.17 -16.33 -1.90
CA GLY A 98 0.77 -16.60 -0.52
C GLY A 98 -0.44 -17.52 -0.42
N ALA A 99 -1.44 -17.34 -1.29
CA ALA A 99 -2.61 -18.21 -1.38
C ALA A 99 -2.27 -19.65 -1.78
N LYS A 100 -1.28 -19.81 -2.66
CA LYS A 100 -0.85 -21.13 -3.14
C LYS A 100 -0.15 -21.95 -2.04
N TYR A 101 0.67 -21.30 -1.20
CA TYR A 101 1.52 -22.00 -0.23
C TYR A 101 1.04 -21.90 1.23
N ASN A 102 0.02 -21.08 1.51
CA ASN A 102 -0.59 -20.98 2.83
C ASN A 102 -2.01 -21.54 2.80
N VAL A 103 -2.28 -22.58 3.59
CA VAL A 103 -3.56 -23.34 3.62
C VAL A 103 -4.71 -22.57 4.27
N ILE A 104 -4.61 -21.24 4.36
CA ILE A 104 -5.75 -20.40 4.75
C ILE A 104 -6.74 -20.45 3.58
N LYS A 105 -8.02 -20.74 3.85
CA LYS A 105 -9.11 -20.74 2.86
C LYS A 105 -9.32 -19.32 2.29
N GLN A 106 -8.45 -18.89 1.38
CA GLN A 106 -8.59 -17.65 0.62
C GLN A 106 -9.73 -17.71 -0.41
N SER A 107 -10.37 -18.87 -0.56
CA SER A 107 -11.55 -19.07 -1.40
C SER A 107 -12.74 -18.18 -1.02
N THR A 108 -12.73 -17.54 0.16
CA THR A 108 -13.75 -16.57 0.57
C THR A 108 -13.34 -15.11 0.36
N ASN A 109 -12.05 -14.80 0.12
CA ASN A 109 -11.59 -13.43 -0.06
C ASN A 109 -12.10 -12.88 -1.42
N PRO A 110 -12.87 -11.77 -1.45
CA PRO A 110 -13.47 -11.25 -2.68
C PRO A 110 -12.42 -10.69 -3.65
N VAL A 111 -11.29 -10.17 -3.15
CA VAL A 111 -10.17 -9.72 -3.97
C VAL A 111 -9.54 -10.91 -4.69
N TYR A 112 -9.29 -12.01 -3.97
CA TYR A 112 -8.76 -13.25 -4.55
C TYR A 112 -9.63 -13.77 -5.70
N LYS A 113 -10.95 -13.83 -5.48
CA LYS A 113 -11.89 -14.29 -6.52
C LYS A 113 -11.81 -13.46 -7.79
N LYS A 114 -11.77 -12.12 -7.66
CA LYS A 114 -11.64 -11.21 -8.81
C LYS A 114 -10.31 -11.40 -9.53
N LEU A 115 -9.20 -11.51 -8.79
CA LEU A 115 -7.87 -11.70 -9.35
C LEU A 115 -7.73 -13.02 -10.13
N VAL A 116 -8.29 -14.11 -9.61
CA VAL A 116 -8.31 -15.41 -10.31
C VAL A 116 -9.20 -15.36 -11.56
N ALA A 117 -10.32 -14.63 -11.52
CA ALA A 117 -11.22 -14.52 -12.67
C ALA A 117 -10.64 -13.69 -13.81
N ASN A 118 -10.10 -12.50 -13.52
CA ASN A 118 -9.43 -11.66 -14.52
C ASN A 118 -8.45 -10.69 -13.83
N LYS A 119 -7.18 -11.11 -13.76
CA LYS A 119 -6.11 -10.33 -13.15
C LYS A 119 -5.94 -8.94 -13.76
N SER A 120 -5.84 -8.85 -15.09
CA SER A 120 -5.56 -7.58 -15.78
C SER A 120 -6.67 -6.57 -15.57
N LYS A 121 -7.93 -6.99 -15.73
CA LYS A 121 -9.09 -6.11 -15.52
C LYS A 121 -9.17 -5.62 -14.09
N THR A 122 -8.98 -6.54 -13.12
CA THR A 122 -9.02 -6.21 -11.69
C THR A 122 -7.95 -5.17 -11.33
N ILE A 123 -6.70 -5.35 -11.79
CA ILE A 123 -5.63 -4.38 -11.53
C ILE A 123 -6.01 -2.98 -12.04
N THR A 124 -6.52 -2.87 -13.27
CA THR A 124 -6.93 -1.60 -13.85
C THR A 124 -8.08 -0.95 -13.07
N GLU A 125 -9.07 -1.73 -12.64
CA GLU A 125 -10.20 -1.23 -11.83
C GLU A 125 -9.71 -0.66 -10.48
N TYR A 126 -8.84 -1.40 -9.77
CA TYR A 126 -8.25 -0.93 -8.52
C TYR A 126 -7.41 0.33 -8.74
N ALA A 127 -6.55 0.35 -9.76
CA ALA A 127 -5.70 1.50 -10.05
C ALA A 127 -6.52 2.77 -10.29
N ASN A 128 -7.58 2.69 -11.10
CA ASN A 128 -8.46 3.82 -11.36
C ASN A 128 -9.20 4.28 -10.10
N GLY A 129 -9.72 3.35 -9.29
CA GLY A 129 -10.39 3.67 -8.03
C GLY A 129 -9.47 4.40 -7.04
N LEU A 130 -8.20 3.98 -6.95
CA LEU A 130 -7.21 4.61 -6.08
C LEU A 130 -6.84 6.02 -6.55
N LYS A 131 -6.70 6.23 -7.87
CA LYS A 131 -6.44 7.56 -8.45
C LYS A 131 -7.60 8.52 -8.15
N ILE A 132 -8.84 8.10 -8.40
CA ILE A 132 -10.03 8.90 -8.10
C ILE A 132 -10.09 9.26 -6.60
N LYS A 133 -9.85 8.27 -5.72
CA LYS A 133 -9.86 8.50 -4.27
C LYS A 133 -8.79 9.51 -3.85
N ARG A 134 -7.58 9.39 -4.37
CA ARG A 134 -6.48 10.33 -4.13
C ARG A 134 -6.88 11.73 -4.59
N ASP A 135 -7.32 11.88 -5.83
CA ASP A 135 -7.61 13.20 -6.42
C ASP A 135 -8.75 13.89 -5.67
N THR A 136 -9.75 13.12 -5.22
CA THR A 136 -10.83 13.63 -4.35
C THR A 136 -10.29 14.12 -3.00
N ALA A 137 -9.38 13.37 -2.37
CA ALA A 137 -8.79 13.72 -1.09
C ALA A 137 -7.82 14.92 -1.15
N LEU A 138 -7.25 15.22 -2.32
CA LEU A 138 -6.35 16.36 -2.54
C LEU A 138 -7.06 17.62 -3.03
N GLY A 139 -8.24 17.47 -3.66
CA GLY A 139 -9.06 18.57 -4.16
C GLY A 139 -10.08 19.14 -3.16
N SER A 140 -10.09 18.64 -1.92
CA SER A 140 -10.96 19.08 -0.81
C SER A 140 -10.17 19.76 0.30
#